data_AF-U4R2R5-F1
#
_entry.id   AF-U4R2R5-F1
#
_cell.length_a   1.000
_cell.length_b   1.000
_cell.length_c   1.000
_cell.angle_alpha   90.00
_cell.angle_beta   90.00
_cell.angle_gamma   90.00
#
_symmetry.space_group_name_H-M   'P 1'
#
loop_
_entity.id
_entity.type
_entity.pdbx_description
1 polymer ?
#
loop_
_entity_poly.entity_id
_entity_poly.type
_entity_poly.pdbx_seq_one_letter_code
_entity_poly.pdbx_strand_id
1 'polypeptide(L)'
;MNNIDAAIDRIKILECPTGEIENRVAGILENYGVAERSKVNISRVKNLDQDQAQAYNVKFQGEDSSIVVLAKSGLDDYVAKVVDAYKK
;
A
#
# COMPACT_ATOMS: atom_id res chain seq x y z
N MET A 1 -0.43 17.87 9.43
CA MET A 1 -0.40 16.64 8.61
C MET A 1 -0.99 15.54 9.46
N ASN A 2 -2.03 14.83 8.99
CA ASN A 2 -2.57 13.70 9.73
C ASN A 2 -1.62 12.50 9.59
N ASN A 3 -1.67 11.58 10.55
CA ASN A 3 -0.84 10.37 10.56
C ASN A 3 -1.00 9.54 9.27
N ILE A 4 -2.21 9.56 8.69
CA ILE A 4 -2.52 8.85 7.45
C ILE A 4 -1.81 9.45 6.23
N ASP A 5 -1.73 10.78 6.12
CA ASP A 5 -1.03 11.44 5.02
C ASP A 5 0.47 11.15 5.07
N ALA A 6 1.05 11.17 6.28
CA ALA A 6 2.46 10.85 6.49
C ALA A 6 2.76 9.37 6.19
N ALA A 7 1.84 8.47 6.56
CA ALA A 7 1.95 7.05 6.22
C ALA A 7 1.87 6.83 4.70
N ILE A 8 0.94 7.51 4.00
CA ILE A 8 0.81 7.45 2.54
C ILE A 8 2.10 7.93 1.87
N ASP A 9 2.66 9.06 2.31
CA ASP A 9 3.92 9.59 1.77
C ASP A 9 5.07 8.58 1.95
N ARG A 10 5.14 7.93 3.12
CA ARG A 10 6.11 6.87 3.38
C ARG A 10 5.90 5.64 2.51
N ILE A 11 4.64 5.28 2.20
CA ILE A 11 4.30 4.17 1.30
C ILE A 11 4.75 4.50 -0.13
N LYS A 12 4.66 5.74 -0.60
CA LYS A 12 5.07 6.14 -1.97
C LYS A 12 6.54 5.89 -2.26
N ILE A 13 7.39 5.93 -1.25
CA ILE A 13 8.84 5.69 -1.38
C ILE A 13 9.23 4.26 -0.96
N LEU A 14 8.25 3.37 -0.76
CA LEU A 14 8.50 1.99 -0.37
C LEU A 14 9.04 1.17 -1.54
N GLU A 15 10.17 0.51 -1.28
CA GLU A 15 10.76 -0.52 -2.13
C GLU A 15 10.94 -1.77 -1.26
N CYS A 16 10.41 -2.90 -1.72
CA CYS A 16 10.47 -4.16 -0.98
C CYS A 16 10.49 -5.36 -1.93
N PRO A 17 10.85 -6.57 -1.46
CA PRO A 17 10.77 -7.75 -2.29
C PRO A 17 9.37 -7.96 -2.87
N THR A 18 9.28 -8.51 -4.08
CA THR A 18 7.98 -8.86 -4.66
C THR A 18 7.24 -9.84 -3.75
N GLY A 19 5.98 -9.55 -3.43
CA GLY A 19 5.18 -10.31 -2.45
C GLY A 19 5.23 -9.80 -1.00
N GLU A 20 6.12 -8.86 -0.68
CA GLU A 20 6.18 -8.23 0.66
C GLU A 20 5.37 -6.93 0.77
N ILE A 21 4.81 -6.41 -0.34
CA ILE A 21 4.06 -5.14 -0.39
C ILE A 21 3.01 -5.08 0.72
N GLU A 22 2.19 -6.11 0.84
CA GLU A 22 1.09 -6.15 1.83
C GLU A 22 1.63 -6.09 3.26
N ASN A 23 2.63 -6.93 3.54
CA ASN A 23 3.27 -7.00 4.85
C ASN A 23 3.90 -5.66 5.26
N ARG A 24 4.56 -4.98 4.31
CA ARG A 24 5.25 -3.70 4.52
C ARG A 24 4.27 -2.54 4.67
N VAL A 25 3.25 -2.46 3.82
CA VAL A 25 2.23 -1.41 3.87
C VAL A 25 1.47 -1.47 5.20
N ALA A 26 1.06 -2.66 5.64
CA ALA A 26 0.39 -2.81 6.94
C ALA A 26 1.31 -2.39 8.11
N GLY A 27 2.60 -2.74 8.05
CA GLY A 27 3.59 -2.31 9.06
C GLY A 27 3.80 -0.79 9.10
N ILE A 28 3.79 -0.11 7.94
CA ILE A 28 3.87 1.36 7.90
C ILE A 28 2.62 1.98 8.54
N LEU A 29 1.42 1.50 8.19
CA LEU A 29 0.17 2.02 8.75
C LEU A 29 0.11 1.86 10.27
N GLU A 30 0.59 0.74 10.79
CA GLU A 30 0.70 0.49 12.23
C GLU A 30 1.74 1.40 12.89
N ASN A 31 2.92 1.55 12.28
CA ASN A 31 4.00 2.38 12.83
C ASN A 31 3.61 3.86 12.97
N TYR A 32 2.83 4.36 12.02
CA TYR A 32 2.29 5.72 12.03
C TYR A 32 1.03 5.86 12.90
N GLY A 33 0.55 4.77 13.51
CA GLY A 33 -0.66 4.80 14.35
C GLY A 33 -1.94 5.05 13.57
N VAL A 34 -1.99 4.68 12.29
CA VAL A 34 -3.18 4.79 11.45
C VAL A 34 -4.16 3.66 11.77
N ALA A 35 -3.67 2.43 11.80
CA ALA A 35 -4.48 1.26 12.12
C ALA A 35 -3.61 0.11 12.61
N GLU A 36 -4.15 -0.73 13.49
CA GLU A 36 -3.52 -1.98 13.89
C GLU A 36 -3.49 -2.95 12.69
N ARG A 37 -2.38 -3.67 12.51
CA ARG A 37 -2.20 -4.59 11.38
C ARG A 37 -3.30 -5.64 11.25
N SER A 38 -3.88 -6.09 12.36
CA SER A 38 -5.02 -7.03 12.37
C SER A 38 -6.32 -6.45 11.82
N LYS A 39 -6.44 -5.12 11.76
CA LYS A 39 -7.61 -4.39 11.23
C LYS A 39 -7.38 -3.89 9.80
N VAL A 40 -6.22 -4.17 9.22
CA VAL A 40 -5.86 -3.77 7.86
C VAL A 40 -5.97 -4.99 6.94
N ASN A 41 -6.89 -4.92 5.98
CA ASN A 41 -7.01 -5.94 4.95
C ASN A 41 -6.51 -5.38 3.62
N ILE A 42 -5.43 -5.97 3.10
CA ILE A 42 -4.83 -5.59 1.83
C ILE A 42 -5.19 -6.65 0.82
N SER A 43 -5.59 -6.23 -0.37
CA SER A 43 -5.97 -7.17 -1.44
C SER A 43 -5.62 -6.61 -2.79
N ARG A 44 -5.15 -7.48 -3.68
CA ARG A 44 -4.84 -7.14 -5.07
C ARG A 44 -6.13 -6.79 -5.83
N VAL A 45 -6.16 -5.64 -6.51
CA VAL A 45 -7.32 -5.20 -7.30
C VAL A 45 -6.90 -4.95 -8.75
N LYS A 46 -6.97 -6.01 -9.57
CA LYS A 46 -6.56 -5.96 -10.99
C LYS A 46 -7.28 -4.87 -11.80
N ASN A 47 -8.52 -4.54 -11.44
CA ASN A 47 -9.31 -3.52 -12.14
C ASN A 47 -8.77 -2.09 -11.96
N LEU A 48 -7.85 -1.88 -11.01
CA LEU A 48 -7.20 -0.60 -10.78
C LEU A 48 -5.74 -0.61 -11.27
N ASP A 49 -5.31 -1.67 -11.95
CA ASP A 49 -3.98 -1.73 -12.55
C ASP A 49 -3.84 -0.65 -13.61
N GLN A 50 -2.75 0.09 -13.54
CA GLN A 50 -2.49 1.20 -14.45
C GLN A 50 -1.02 1.29 -14.79
N ASP A 51 -0.68 1.59 -16.05
CA ASP A 51 0.69 1.83 -16.49
C ASP A 51 1.67 0.70 -16.12
N GLN A 52 1.25 -0.56 -16.24
CA GLN A 52 2.02 -1.75 -15.81
C GLN A 52 2.27 -1.86 -14.30
N ALA A 53 1.66 -0.98 -13.50
CA ALA A 53 1.65 -1.06 -12.05
C ALA A 53 0.49 -1.90 -11.54
N GLN A 54 0.80 -2.65 -10.50
CA GLN A 54 -0.08 -3.50 -9.74
C GLN A 54 -0.77 -2.71 -8.62
N ALA A 55 -2.09 -2.59 -8.66
CA ALA A 55 -2.90 -1.95 -7.63
C ALA A 55 -3.27 -2.86 -6.44
N TYR A 56 -3.08 -2.36 -5.24
CA TYR A 56 -3.49 -2.99 -3.99
C TYR A 56 -4.47 -2.05 -3.30
N ASN A 57 -5.59 -2.61 -2.84
CA ASN A 57 -6.55 -1.87 -2.05
C ASN A 57 -6.37 -2.25 -0.58
N VAL A 58 -6.18 -1.24 0.25
CA VAL A 58 -6.04 -1.31 1.69
C VAL A 58 -7.36 -0.87 2.29
N LYS A 59 -8.07 -1.80 2.93
CA LYS A 59 -9.31 -1.52 3.66
C LYS A 59 -9.07 -1.62 5.15
N PHE A 60 -9.66 -0.70 5.90
CA PHE A 60 -9.65 -0.72 7.35
C PHE A 60 -10.95 -1.33 7.86
N GLN A 61 -10.87 -2.23 8.83
CA GLN A 61 -12.04 -2.85 9.41
C GLN A 61 -12.90 -1.82 10.16
N GLY A 62 -14.13 -1.64 9.71
CA GLY A 62 -15.08 -0.69 10.32
C GLY A 62 -14.98 0.75 9.81
N GLU A 63 -14.13 1.03 8.81
CA GLU A 63 -14.14 2.31 8.10
C GLU A 63 -14.51 2.13 6.62
N ASP A 64 -15.19 3.14 6.07
CA ASP A 64 -15.46 3.24 4.63
C ASP A 64 -14.24 3.78 3.84
N SER A 65 -13.28 4.37 4.56
CA SER A 65 -12.00 4.83 4.05
C SER A 65 -11.18 3.67 3.45
N SER A 66 -10.58 3.88 2.28
CA SER A 66 -9.60 2.94 1.71
C SER A 66 -8.35 3.64 1.19
N ILE A 67 -7.26 2.91 1.02
CA ILE A 67 -6.04 3.42 0.36
C ILE A 67 -5.73 2.53 -0.82
N VAL A 68 -5.51 3.14 -1.98
CA VAL A 68 -5.01 2.46 -3.16
C VAL A 68 -3.50 2.65 -3.21
N VAL A 69 -2.76 1.55 -3.42
CA VAL A 69 -1.31 1.53 -3.57
C VAL A 69 -0.98 0.92 -4.93
N LEU A 70 -0.22 1.64 -5.75
CA LEU A 70 0.24 1.19 -7.05
C LEU A 70 1.72 0.81 -6.94
N ALA A 71 2.06 -0.43 -7.27
CA ALA A 71 3.44 -0.92 -7.22
C ALA A 71 3.86 -1.54 -8.55
N LYS A 72 5.07 -1.25 -9.03
CA LYS A 72 5.67 -1.88 -10.20
C LYS A 72 6.71 -2.91 -9.76
N SER A 73 6.69 -4.08 -10.38
CA SER A 73 7.82 -5.00 -10.31
C SER A 73 9.01 -4.38 -11.05
N GLY A 74 10.20 -4.47 -10.46
CA GLY A 74 11.46 -4.09 -11.08
C GLY A 74 11.84 -5.03 -12.23
N LEU A 75 12.87 -4.65 -13.00
CA LEU A 75 13.33 -5.38 -14.20
C LEU A 75 13.64 -6.86 -13.96
N ASP A 76 14.14 -7.20 -12.77
CA ASP A 76 14.46 -8.57 -12.36
C ASP A 76 13.29 -9.28 -11.63
N ASP A 77 12.11 -8.65 -11.55
CA ASP A 77 10.89 -9.09 -10.84
C ASP A 77 11.08 -9.43 -9.35
N TYR A 78 12.28 -9.18 -8.79
CA TYR A 78 12.64 -9.50 -7.41
C TYR A 78 12.24 -8.41 -6.41
N VAL A 79 12.04 -7.19 -6.90
CA VAL A 79 11.71 -6.01 -6.07
C VAL A 79 10.45 -5.36 -6.63
N ALA A 80 9.52 -5.04 -5.75
CA ALA A 80 8.37 -4.19 -6.04
C ALA A 80 8.60 -2.78 -5.48
N LYS A 81 8.44 -1.78 -6.34
CA LYS A 81 8.52 -0.36 -6.02
C LYS A 81 7.14 0.26 -6.05
N VAL A 82 6.75 0.93 -4.98
CA VAL A 82 5.53 1.74 -5.00
C VAL A 82 5.76 2.96 -5.90
N VAL A 83 4.86 3.17 -6.85
CA VAL A 83 4.89 4.31 -7.77
C VAL A 83 3.86 5.38 -7.41
N ASP A 84 2.77 5.00 -6.74
CA ASP A 84 1.82 5.95 -6.18
C ASP A 84 0.98 5.34 -5.05
N ALA A 85 0.43 6.19 -4.20
CA ALA A 85 -0.51 5.80 -3.16
C ALA A 85 -1.47 6.95 -2.83
N TYR A 86 -2.75 6.66 -2.66
CA TYR A 86 -3.75 7.70 -2.37
C TYR A 86 -4.96 7.14 -1.64
N LYS A 87 -5.63 7.99 -0.87
CA LYS A 87 -6.89 7.66 -0.21
C LYS A 87 -8.04 7.65 -1.23
N LYS A 88 -8.89 6.62 -1.16
CA LYS A 88 -10.11 6.47 -1.95
C LYS A 88 -11.33 6.40 -1.04
#